data_AF-A0A7K4CCB6-F1
#
_entry.id   AF-A0A7K4CCB6-F1
#
_cell.length_a   1.000
_cell.length_b   1.000
_cell.length_c   1.000
_cell.angle_alpha   90.00
_cell.angle_beta   90.00
_cell.angle_gamma   90.00
#
_symmetry.space_group_name_H-M   'P 1'
#
loop_
_entity.id
_entity.type
_entity.pdbx_description
1 polymer ?
#
loop_
_entity_poly.entity_id
_entity_poly.type
_entity_poly.pdbx_seq_one_letter_code
_entity_poly.pdbx_strand_id
1 'polypeptide(L)'
;MSETIQESGLALQDQKLFPWWIMLLWGILTLIVGCMFLLNPGQTMEFFIIFLGAYWLVCGIFTIASLVIDQSNMGWKIFLSLINIIAGALILAYPLYSTIFVFTFLIIFAGFWACFIGAAHIFHAYQAKDAGNGVLGIISIIFGLLLLINPFIAAALLPFVFGGFAVVSGLASVYVAFTLRSPAPAA
;
A
#
# COMPACT_ATOMS: atom_id res chain seq x y z
N MET A 1 40.97 24.81 2.08
CA MET A 1 40.92 23.82 3.18
C MET A 1 39.81 24.12 4.20
N SER A 2 39.39 25.38 4.37
CA SER A 2 38.21 25.76 5.17
C SER A 2 36.87 25.42 4.50
N GLU A 3 36.78 25.51 3.18
CA GLU A 3 35.52 25.28 2.43
C GLU A 3 35.04 23.81 2.46
N THR A 4 35.96 22.83 2.43
CA THR A 4 35.63 21.40 2.48
C THR A 4 35.08 20.95 3.83
N ILE A 5 35.48 21.61 4.93
CA ILE A 5 34.93 21.33 6.28
C ILE A 5 33.53 21.92 6.41
N GLN A 6 33.27 23.08 5.80
CA GLN A 6 31.96 23.73 5.82
C GLN A 6 30.91 22.93 5.02
N GLU A 7 31.26 22.42 3.84
CA GLU A 7 30.36 21.54 3.07
C GLU A 7 30.10 20.22 3.78
N SER A 8 31.11 19.64 4.45
CA SER A 8 30.91 18.44 5.26
C SER A 8 30.02 18.70 6.48
N GLY A 9 30.10 19.89 7.10
CA GLY A 9 29.23 20.29 8.21
C GLY A 9 27.78 20.50 7.79
N LEU A 10 27.54 21.04 6.60
CA LEU A 10 26.20 21.18 6.03
C LEU A 10 25.61 19.83 5.60
N ALA A 11 26.43 18.90 5.12
CA ALA A 11 25.98 17.58 4.66
C ALA A 11 25.60 16.60 5.79
N LEU A 12 26.08 16.80 7.03
CA LEU A 12 25.78 15.90 8.16
C LEU A 12 24.60 16.34 9.04
N GLN A 13 24.06 17.54 8.85
CA GLN A 13 23.01 18.09 9.72
C GLN A 13 21.58 17.71 9.29
N ASP A 14 21.41 17.21 8.07
CA ASP A 14 20.10 16.86 7.48
C ASP A 14 19.71 15.37 7.58
N GLN A 15 20.41 14.57 8.39
CA GLN A 15 20.07 13.15 8.63
C GLN A 15 19.12 12.90 9.82
N LYS A 16 18.29 13.88 10.18
CA LYS A 16 17.05 13.63 10.95
C LYS A 16 15.86 13.57 10.00
N LEU A 17 15.91 12.67 9.02
CA LEU A 17 14.98 12.66 7.89
C LEU A 17 13.50 12.41 8.27
N PHE A 18 13.21 11.93 9.50
CA PHE A 18 11.84 11.76 9.98
C PHE A 18 11.65 12.29 11.40
N PRO A 19 10.79 13.32 11.58
CA PRO A 19 10.39 13.79 12.91
C PRO A 19 9.72 12.66 13.71
N TRP A 20 10.08 12.46 14.98
CA TRP A 20 9.49 11.41 15.84
C TRP A 20 7.95 11.46 15.89
N TRP A 21 7.36 12.65 15.75
CA TRP A 21 5.91 12.84 15.68
C TRP A 21 5.28 12.22 14.42
N ILE A 22 5.97 12.25 13.26
CA ILE A 22 5.46 11.65 12.03
C ILE A 22 5.42 10.12 12.16
N MET A 23 6.42 9.53 12.80
CA MET A 23 6.49 8.10 13.09
C MET A 23 5.38 7.67 14.05
N LEU A 24 5.15 8.47 15.10
CA LEU A 24 4.10 8.22 16.09
C LEU A 24 2.71 8.32 15.44
N LEU A 25 2.47 9.36 14.65
CA LEU A 25 1.21 9.53 13.92
C LEU A 25 0.97 8.35 12.96
N TRP A 26 1.99 7.95 12.20
CA TRP A 26 1.89 6.80 11.29
C TRP A 26 1.62 5.49 12.03
N GLY A 27 2.27 5.27 13.19
CA GLY A 27 2.02 4.11 14.05
C GLY A 27 0.60 4.05 14.59
N ILE A 28 0.07 5.17 15.08
CA ILE A 28 -1.31 5.28 15.58
C ILE A 28 -2.31 5.03 14.44
N LEU A 29 -2.13 5.66 13.28
CA LEU A 29 -2.99 5.46 12.11
C LEU A 29 -3.00 3.98 11.68
N THR A 30 -1.82 3.37 11.58
CA THR A 30 -1.69 1.96 11.21
C THR A 30 -2.37 1.05 12.24
N LEU A 31 -2.25 1.36 13.53
CA LEU A 31 -2.95 0.63 14.60
C LEU A 31 -4.48 0.73 14.47
N ILE A 32 -5.01 1.93 14.25
CA ILE A 32 -6.45 2.15 14.10
C ILE A 32 -6.97 1.33 12.92
N VAL A 33 -6.31 1.44 11.76
CA VAL A 33 -6.66 0.67 10.56
C VAL A 33 -6.57 -0.84 10.82
N GLY A 34 -5.52 -1.30 11.49
CA GLY A 34 -5.36 -2.71 11.85
C GLY A 34 -6.49 -3.22 12.74
N CYS A 35 -6.84 -2.47 13.79
CA CYS A 35 -7.97 -2.80 14.66
C CYS A 35 -9.30 -2.82 13.91
N MET A 36 -9.55 -1.85 13.01
CA MET A 36 -10.77 -1.81 12.20
C MET A 36 -10.91 -3.08 11.34
N PHE A 37 -9.83 -3.50 10.68
CA PHE A 37 -9.82 -4.72 9.88
C PHE A 37 -10.10 -5.99 10.69
N LEU A 38 -9.61 -6.08 11.93
CA LEU A 38 -9.82 -7.25 12.78
C LEU A 38 -11.23 -7.29 13.39
N LEU A 39 -11.80 -6.14 13.75
CA LEU A 39 -13.10 -6.05 14.41
C LEU A 39 -14.27 -6.11 13.43
N ASN A 40 -14.19 -5.35 12.33
CA ASN A 40 -15.25 -5.22 11.34
C ASN A 40 -14.66 -5.18 9.93
N PRO A 41 -14.18 -6.32 9.39
CA PRO A 41 -13.52 -6.36 8.08
C PRO A 41 -14.46 -5.88 6.96
N GLY A 42 -15.75 -6.22 7.00
CA GLY A 42 -16.71 -5.84 5.96
C GLY A 42 -16.89 -4.32 5.84
N GLN A 43 -17.11 -3.62 6.96
CA GLN A 43 -17.24 -2.16 6.97
C GLN A 43 -15.92 -1.48 6.60
N THR A 44 -14.80 -2.01 7.07
CA THR A 44 -13.48 -1.45 6.76
C THR A 44 -13.18 -1.53 5.27
N MET A 45 -13.49 -2.65 4.61
CA MET A 45 -13.37 -2.76 3.15
C MET A 45 -14.20 -1.70 2.42
N GLU A 46 -15.46 -1.53 2.83
CA GLU A 46 -16.36 -0.55 2.23
C GLU A 46 -15.80 0.87 2.35
N PHE A 47 -15.29 1.25 3.53
CA PHE A 47 -14.62 2.53 3.73
C PHE A 47 -13.43 2.74 2.79
N PHE A 48 -12.57 1.74 2.64
CA PHE A 48 -11.42 1.81 1.73
C PHE A 48 -11.86 1.94 0.27
N ILE A 49 -12.95 1.29 -0.11
CA ILE A 49 -13.45 1.32 -1.49
C ILE A 49 -14.15 2.64 -1.80
N ILE A 50 -14.91 3.19 -0.85
CA ILE A 50 -15.45 4.55 -0.97
C ILE A 50 -14.31 5.55 -1.13
N PHE A 51 -13.26 5.43 -0.32
CA PHE A 51 -12.07 6.27 -0.43
C PHE A 51 -11.38 6.11 -1.79
N LEU A 52 -11.27 4.88 -2.29
CA LEU A 52 -10.73 4.59 -3.62
C LEU A 52 -11.58 5.19 -4.74
N GLY A 53 -12.91 5.12 -4.63
CA GLY A 53 -13.85 5.72 -5.58
C GLY A 53 -13.74 7.24 -5.61
N ALA A 54 -13.65 7.86 -4.44
CA ALA A 54 -13.39 9.30 -4.31
C ALA A 54 -12.03 9.68 -4.91
N TYR A 55 -10.99 8.89 -4.65
CA TYR A 55 -9.66 9.08 -5.24
C TYR A 55 -9.69 9.00 -6.77
N TRP A 56 -10.37 8.00 -7.34
CA TRP A 56 -10.54 7.90 -8.79
C TRP A 56 -11.31 9.08 -9.40
N LEU A 57 -12.37 9.55 -8.74
CA LEU A 57 -13.06 10.77 -9.18
C LEU A 57 -12.11 11.97 -9.21
N VAL A 58 -11.36 12.18 -8.13
CA VAL A 58 -10.41 13.28 -8.01
C VAL A 58 -9.35 13.18 -9.10
N CYS A 59 -8.72 12.01 -9.30
CA CYS A 59 -7.76 11.79 -10.38
C CYS A 59 -8.35 12.05 -11.77
N GLY A 60 -9.59 11.64 -12.01
CA GLY A 60 -10.29 11.92 -13.27
C GLY A 60 -10.45 13.42 -13.52
N ILE A 61 -10.90 14.17 -12.50
CA ILE A 61 -11.06 15.64 -12.58
C ILE A 61 -9.71 16.32 -12.82
N PHE A 62 -8.66 15.94 -12.09
CA PHE A 62 -7.32 16.49 -12.29
C PHE A 62 -6.75 16.17 -13.67
N THR A 63 -7.03 14.97 -14.20
CA THR A 63 -6.59 14.59 -15.54
C THR A 63 -7.28 15.46 -16.60
N ILE A 64 -8.58 15.74 -16.46
CA ILE A 64 -9.29 16.69 -17.34
C ILE A 64 -8.68 18.09 -17.23
N ALA A 65 -8.44 18.57 -16.00
CA ALA A 65 -7.83 19.89 -15.78
C ALA A 65 -6.43 19.98 -16.42
N SER A 66 -5.67 18.89 -16.43
CA SER A 66 -4.34 18.82 -17.05
C SER A 66 -4.37 19.05 -18.56
N LEU A 67 -5.47 18.73 -19.27
CA LEU A 67 -5.58 18.99 -20.72
C LEU A 67 -5.50 20.47 -21.09
N VAL A 68 -5.80 21.37 -20.15
CA VAL A 68 -5.71 22.82 -20.38
C VAL A 68 -4.24 23.26 -20.52
N ILE A 69 -3.31 22.55 -19.85
CA ILE A 69 -1.89 22.88 -19.80
C ILE A 69 -1.10 22.06 -20.84
N ASP A 70 -1.42 20.77 -20.99
CA ASP A 70 -0.73 19.86 -21.89
C ASP A 70 -1.71 19.01 -22.70
N GLN A 71 -1.79 19.29 -24.00
CA GLN A 71 -2.63 18.56 -24.96
C GLN A 71 -1.93 17.34 -25.58
N SER A 72 -0.72 17.00 -25.14
CA SER A 72 -0.07 15.75 -25.56
C SER A 72 -0.93 14.54 -25.16
N ASN A 73 -1.08 13.58 -26.08
CA ASN A 73 -1.89 12.36 -25.91
C ASN A 73 -3.34 12.63 -25.47
N MET A 74 -3.95 13.72 -25.96
CA MET A 74 -5.30 14.17 -25.59
C MET A 74 -6.34 13.05 -25.62
N GLY A 75 -6.37 12.22 -26.68
CA GLY A 75 -7.30 11.10 -26.78
C GLY A 75 -7.17 10.09 -25.65
N TRP A 76 -5.94 9.75 -25.26
CA TRP A 76 -5.68 8.83 -24.14
C TRP A 76 -6.06 9.45 -22.80
N LYS A 77 -5.72 10.73 -22.57
CA LYS A 77 -6.07 11.45 -21.34
C LYS A 77 -7.59 11.58 -21.16
N ILE A 78 -8.34 11.90 -22.22
CA ILE A 78 -9.82 11.97 -22.17
C ILE A 78 -10.39 10.59 -21.82
N PHE A 79 -9.93 9.54 -22.50
CA PHE A 79 -10.38 8.18 -22.27
C PHE A 79 -10.15 7.73 -20.82
N LEU A 80 -8.93 7.92 -20.30
CA LEU A 80 -8.60 7.64 -18.90
C LEU A 80 -9.44 8.46 -17.91
N SER A 81 -9.63 9.74 -18.18
CA SER A 81 -10.42 10.62 -17.32
C SER A 81 -11.87 10.15 -17.24
N LEU A 82 -12.45 9.79 -18.39
CA LEU A 82 -13.82 9.32 -18.46
C LEU A 82 -13.99 8.00 -17.69
N ILE A 83 -13.06 7.06 -17.84
CA ILE A 83 -13.07 5.81 -17.07
C ILE A 83 -12.97 6.08 -15.58
N ASN A 84 -12.03 6.92 -15.14
CA ASN A 84 -11.85 7.25 -13.72
C ASN A 84 -13.09 7.91 -13.12
N ILE A 85 -13.72 8.83 -13.86
CA ILE A 85 -14.94 9.51 -13.42
C ILE A 85 -16.11 8.53 -13.33
N ILE A 86 -16.34 7.73 -14.37
CA ILE A 86 -17.44 6.75 -14.38
C ILE A 86 -17.23 5.73 -13.28
N ALA A 87 -16.03 5.18 -13.15
CA ALA A 87 -15.75 4.17 -12.16
C ALA A 87 -15.83 4.72 -10.73
N GLY A 88 -15.27 5.90 -10.47
CA GLY A 88 -15.40 6.57 -9.17
C GLY A 88 -16.85 6.90 -8.83
N ALA A 89 -17.63 7.41 -9.78
CA ALA A 89 -19.04 7.70 -9.58
C ALA A 89 -19.86 6.44 -9.31
N LEU A 90 -19.58 5.34 -10.04
CA LEU A 90 -20.25 4.05 -9.85
C LEU A 90 -19.98 3.47 -8.46
N ILE A 91 -18.73 3.58 -7.99
CA ILE A 91 -18.33 3.15 -6.64
C ILE A 91 -19.10 3.91 -5.57
N LEU A 92 -19.22 5.23 -5.70
CA LEU A 92 -19.93 6.06 -4.72
C LEU A 92 -21.45 5.89 -4.79
N ALA A 93 -22.00 5.59 -5.97
CA ALA A 93 -23.44 5.38 -6.16
C ALA A 93 -23.92 4.04 -5.57
N TYR A 94 -23.10 2.99 -5.64
CA TYR A 94 -23.44 1.66 -5.14
C TYR A 94 -22.31 1.02 -4.31
N PRO A 95 -21.99 1.57 -3.12
CA PRO A 95 -20.83 1.14 -2.33
C PRO A 95 -20.80 -0.36 -2.01
N LEU A 96 -21.95 -0.96 -1.69
CA LEU A 96 -22.05 -2.38 -1.33
C LEU A 96 -21.72 -3.31 -2.52
N TYR A 97 -22.26 -3.04 -3.70
CA TYR A 97 -22.01 -3.86 -4.89
C TYR A 97 -20.59 -3.64 -5.44
N SER A 98 -20.16 -2.38 -5.46
CA SER A 98 -18.80 -2.02 -5.85
C SER A 98 -17.77 -2.61 -4.92
N THR A 99 -18.08 -2.75 -3.62
CA THR A 99 -17.19 -3.40 -2.67
C THR A 99 -16.88 -4.83 -3.08
N ILE A 100 -17.91 -5.64 -3.31
CA ILE A 100 -17.72 -7.05 -3.69
C ILE A 100 -16.97 -7.16 -5.03
N PHE A 101 -17.37 -6.37 -6.03
CA PHE A 101 -16.78 -6.44 -7.37
C PHE A 101 -15.32 -5.98 -7.40
N VAL A 102 -15.03 -4.79 -6.86
CA VAL A 102 -13.68 -4.21 -6.85
C VAL A 102 -12.76 -5.05 -5.99
N PHE A 103 -13.20 -5.50 -4.82
CA PHE A 103 -12.36 -6.31 -3.94
C PHE A 103 -12.03 -7.67 -4.56
N THR A 104 -13.01 -8.33 -5.18
CA THR A 104 -12.77 -9.57 -5.94
C THR A 104 -11.77 -9.35 -7.07
N PHE A 105 -11.93 -8.25 -7.82
CA PHE A 105 -10.99 -7.89 -8.89
C PHE A 105 -9.57 -7.65 -8.35
N LEU A 106 -9.43 -6.92 -7.24
CA LEU A 106 -8.14 -6.67 -6.59
C LEU A 106 -7.49 -7.97 -6.10
N ILE A 107 -8.28 -8.92 -5.60
CA ILE A 107 -7.77 -10.21 -5.13
C ILE A 107 -7.26 -11.07 -6.28
N ILE A 108 -8.01 -11.13 -7.39
CA ILE A 108 -7.58 -11.86 -8.58
C ILE A 108 -6.30 -11.23 -9.14
N PHE A 109 -6.26 -9.90 -9.22
CA PHE A 109 -5.07 -9.17 -9.66
C PHE A 109 -3.88 -9.42 -8.73
N ALA A 110 -4.08 -9.34 -7.41
CA ALA A 110 -3.05 -9.63 -6.42
C ALA A 110 -2.59 -11.09 -6.46
N GLY A 111 -3.49 -12.05 -6.70
CA GLY A 111 -3.15 -13.47 -6.86
C GLY A 111 -2.28 -13.71 -8.10
N PHE A 112 -2.64 -13.10 -9.23
CA PHE A 112 -1.82 -13.15 -10.44
C PHE A 112 -0.43 -12.52 -10.22
N TRP A 113 -0.40 -11.36 -9.56
CA TRP A 113 0.85 -10.67 -9.22
C TRP A 113 1.72 -11.48 -8.24
N ALA A 114 1.11 -12.13 -7.25
CA ALA A 114 1.80 -13.00 -6.30
C ALA A 114 2.40 -14.25 -6.98
N CYS A 115 1.70 -14.82 -7.97
CA CYS A 115 2.26 -15.88 -8.80
C CYS A 115 3.46 -15.38 -9.62
N PHE A 116 3.38 -14.18 -10.18
CA PHE A 116 4.48 -13.57 -10.94
C PHE A 116 5.72 -13.32 -10.06
N ILE A 117 5.53 -12.74 -8.86
CA ILE A 117 6.60 -12.57 -7.86
C ILE A 117 7.18 -13.93 -7.46
N GLY A 118 6.33 -14.92 -7.21
CA GLY A 118 6.76 -16.26 -6.81
C GLY A 118 7.64 -16.92 -7.86
N ALA A 119 7.27 -16.80 -9.14
CA ALA A 119 8.09 -17.26 -10.25
C ALA A 119 9.44 -16.53 -10.32
N ALA A 120 9.46 -15.21 -10.13
CA ALA A 120 10.69 -14.42 -10.10
C ALA A 120 11.61 -14.83 -8.93
N HIS A 121 11.06 -15.07 -7.74
CA HIS A 121 11.82 -15.56 -6.58
C HIS A 121 12.45 -16.92 -6.83
N ILE A 122 11.72 -17.86 -7.46
CA ILE A 122 12.27 -19.15 -7.86
C ILE A 122 13.41 -18.98 -8.87
N PHE A 123 13.24 -18.10 -9.86
CA PHE A 123 14.29 -17.80 -10.84
C PHE A 123 15.56 -17.22 -10.19
N HIS A 124 15.41 -16.33 -9.20
CA HIS A 124 16.55 -15.82 -8.43
C HIS A 124 17.16 -16.87 -7.50
N ALA A 125 16.36 -17.74 -6.90
CA ALA A 125 16.85 -18.83 -6.03
C ALA A 125 17.79 -19.77 -6.79
N TYR A 126 17.46 -20.09 -8.06
CA TYR A 126 18.34 -20.90 -8.91
C TYR A 126 19.65 -20.18 -9.27
N GLN A 127 19.62 -18.87 -9.49
CA GLN A 127 20.82 -18.10 -9.84
C GLN A 127 21.75 -17.87 -8.63
N ALA A 128 21.18 -17.47 -7.49
CA ALA A 128 21.93 -17.16 -6.27
C ALA A 128 22.27 -18.42 -5.44
N LYS A 129 21.74 -19.59 -5.81
CA LYS A 129 21.75 -20.84 -5.00
C LYS A 129 21.25 -20.62 -3.57
N ASP A 130 20.31 -19.69 -3.42
CA ASP A 130 19.71 -19.35 -2.15
C ASP A 130 18.40 -20.12 -1.95
N ALA A 131 18.46 -21.15 -1.10
CA ALA A 131 17.29 -21.95 -0.76
C ALA A 131 16.20 -21.13 -0.06
N GLY A 132 16.56 -20.05 0.66
CA GLY A 132 15.61 -19.17 1.34
C GLY A 132 14.67 -18.49 0.35
N ASN A 133 15.22 -17.91 -0.72
CA ASN A 133 14.42 -17.30 -1.78
C ASN A 133 13.54 -18.32 -2.53
N GLY A 134 13.99 -19.57 -2.66
CA GLY A 134 13.20 -20.64 -3.29
C GLY A 134 11.95 -20.98 -2.49
N VAL A 135 12.09 -21.12 -1.17
CA VAL A 135 10.96 -21.37 -0.26
C VAL A 135 9.96 -20.21 -0.28
N LEU A 136 10.46 -18.96 -0.24
CA LEU A 136 9.61 -17.77 -0.35
C LEU A 136 8.83 -17.74 -1.68
N GLY A 137 9.48 -18.14 -2.78
CA GLY A 137 8.84 -18.24 -4.08
C GLY A 137 7.71 -19.29 -4.11
N ILE A 138 7.95 -20.47 -3.56
CA ILE A 138 6.93 -21.53 -3.46
C ILE A 138 5.73 -21.06 -2.61
N ILE A 139 5.99 -20.45 -1.46
CA ILE A 139 4.94 -19.90 -0.59
C ILE A 139 4.13 -18.84 -1.35
N SER A 140 4.79 -17.94 -2.09
CA SER A 140 4.13 -16.90 -2.88
C SER A 140 3.26 -17.48 -4.00
N ILE A 141 3.72 -18.53 -4.68
CA ILE A 141 2.91 -19.22 -5.72
C ILE A 141 1.69 -19.89 -5.09
N ILE A 142 1.87 -20.61 -3.97
CA ILE A 142 0.75 -21.27 -3.28
C ILE A 142 -0.27 -20.22 -2.83
N PHE A 143 0.20 -19.11 -2.26
CA PHE A 143 -0.65 -18.01 -1.86
C PHE A 143 -1.40 -17.40 -3.05
N GLY A 144 -0.70 -17.09 -4.14
CA GLY A 144 -1.31 -16.56 -5.36
C GLY A 144 -2.36 -17.51 -5.95
N LEU A 145 -2.07 -18.80 -6.01
CA LEU A 145 -3.00 -19.82 -6.49
C LEU A 145 -4.24 -19.93 -5.57
N LEU A 146 -4.04 -19.85 -4.26
CA LEU A 146 -5.12 -19.87 -3.26
C LEU A 146 -6.06 -18.67 -3.45
N LEU A 147 -5.51 -17.48 -3.71
CA LEU A 147 -6.27 -16.28 -4.02
C LEU A 147 -7.11 -16.44 -5.31
N LEU A 148 -6.56 -17.11 -6.32
CA LEU A 148 -7.22 -17.32 -7.61
C LEU A 148 -8.31 -18.39 -7.57
N ILE A 149 -8.10 -19.48 -6.82
CA ILE A 149 -9.06 -20.59 -6.74
C ILE A 149 -10.31 -20.19 -5.97
N ASN A 150 -10.15 -19.47 -4.86
CA ASN A 150 -11.28 -19.04 -4.05
C ASN A 150 -11.15 -17.57 -3.61
N PRO A 151 -11.51 -16.63 -4.50
CA PRO A 151 -11.46 -15.20 -4.20
C PRO A 151 -12.36 -14.80 -3.03
N PHE A 152 -13.47 -15.51 -2.80
CA PHE A 152 -14.39 -15.21 -1.70
C PHE A 152 -13.78 -15.52 -0.33
N ILE A 153 -13.13 -16.68 -0.18
CA ILE A 153 -12.41 -17.02 1.05
C ILE A 153 -11.24 -16.06 1.24
N ALA A 154 -10.49 -15.76 0.18
CA ALA A 154 -9.41 -14.78 0.25
C ALA A 154 -9.91 -13.40 0.65
N ALA A 155 -11.08 -12.96 0.16
CA ALA A 155 -11.69 -11.69 0.54
C ALA A 155 -12.03 -11.64 2.02
N ALA A 156 -12.47 -12.76 2.59
CA ALA A 156 -12.73 -12.83 4.03
C ALA A 156 -11.44 -12.86 4.85
N LEU A 157 -10.40 -13.58 4.41
CA LEU A 157 -9.18 -13.83 5.19
C LEU A 157 -8.13 -12.71 5.10
N LEU A 158 -7.94 -12.13 3.91
CA LEU A 158 -6.94 -11.08 3.68
C LEU A 158 -7.04 -9.90 4.67
N PRO A 159 -8.23 -9.36 4.99
CA PRO A 159 -8.43 -8.38 6.04
C PRO A 159 -7.78 -8.74 7.36
N PHE A 160 -7.91 -10.00 7.80
CA PHE A 160 -7.36 -10.42 9.07
C PHE A 160 -5.84 -10.52 9.02
N VAL A 161 -5.30 -11.00 7.89
CA VAL A 161 -3.86 -11.04 7.65
C VAL A 161 -3.28 -9.62 7.64
N PHE A 162 -3.85 -8.73 6.81
CA PHE A 162 -3.44 -7.32 6.73
C PHE A 162 -3.64 -6.59 8.06
N GLY A 163 -4.75 -6.82 8.75
CA GLY A 163 -5.05 -6.24 10.05
C GLY A 163 -4.06 -6.68 11.13
N GLY A 164 -3.71 -7.97 11.16
CA GLY A 164 -2.68 -8.50 12.06
C GLY A 164 -1.32 -7.88 11.80
N PHE A 165 -0.87 -7.83 10.54
CA PHE A 165 0.37 -7.16 10.17
C PHE A 165 0.35 -5.66 10.50
N ALA A 166 -0.77 -4.97 10.26
CA ALA A 166 -0.94 -3.56 10.61
C ALA A 166 -0.85 -3.33 12.13
N VAL A 167 -1.45 -4.19 12.95
CA VAL A 167 -1.32 -4.07 14.41
C VAL A 167 0.14 -4.27 14.86
N VAL A 168 0.81 -5.31 14.38
CA VAL A 168 2.22 -5.58 14.76
C VAL A 168 3.14 -4.44 14.32
N SER A 169 3.03 -3.99 13.07
CA SER A 169 3.84 -2.89 12.53
C SER A 169 3.52 -1.55 13.20
N GLY A 170 2.26 -1.30 13.53
CA GLY A 170 1.82 -0.12 14.26
C GLY A 170 2.39 -0.07 15.67
N LEU A 171 2.33 -1.19 16.42
CA LEU A 171 2.96 -1.31 17.73
C LEU A 171 4.48 -1.07 17.65
N ALA A 172 5.14 -1.69 16.68
CA ALA A 172 6.58 -1.51 16.46
C ALA A 172 6.94 -0.05 16.18
N SER A 173 6.14 0.63 15.35
CA SER A 173 6.35 2.04 14.99
C SER A 173 6.16 2.97 16.18
N VAL A 174 5.15 2.71 17.02
CA VAL A 174 4.92 3.46 18.26
C VAL A 174 6.09 3.27 19.23
N TYR A 175 6.58 2.03 19.40
CA TYR A 175 7.74 1.75 20.23
C TYR A 175 8.98 2.51 19.75
N VAL A 176 9.30 2.46 18.45
CA VAL A 176 10.44 3.18 17.86
C VAL A 176 10.30 4.69 18.02
N ALA A 177 9.09 5.24 17.87
CA ALA A 177 8.85 6.67 18.05
C ALA A 177 9.18 7.17 19.47
N PHE A 178 8.86 6.36 20.51
CA PHE A 178 9.24 6.69 21.88
C PHE A 178 10.74 6.57 22.14
N THR A 179 11.41 5.61 21.50
CA THR A 179 12.87 5.49 21.56
C THR A 179 13.56 6.72 20.95
N LEU A 180 13.09 7.22 19.81
CA LEU A 180 13.63 8.42 19.15
C LEU A 180 13.37 9.72 19.94
N ARG A 181 12.33 9.74 20.78
CA ARG A 181 12.02 10.87 21.66
C ARG A 181 12.90 10.90 22.92
N SER A 182 13.46 9.76 23.32
CA SER A 182 14.21 9.64 24.57
C SER A 182 15.69 10.01 24.33
N PRO A 183 16.23 11.07 24.97
CA PRO A 183 17.66 11.34 24.93
C PRO A 183 18.41 10.13 25.50
N ALA A 184 19.52 9.73 24.88
CA ALA A 184 20.41 8.70 25.43
C ALA A 184 20.75 9.04 26.89
N PRO A 185 20.73 8.07 27.84
CA PRO A 185 21.17 8.33 29.19
C PRO A 185 22.63 8.78 29.13
N ALA A 186 22.92 9.96 29.67
CA ALA A 186 24.28 10.44 29.85
C ALA A 186 25.01 9.45 30.78
N ALA A 187 26.01 8.76 30.24
CA ALA A 187 27.00 8.00 30.98
C ALA A 187 28.30 8.81 31.06
#